data_AF-A0A931SZQ7-F1
#
_entry.id   AF-A0A931SZQ7-F1
#
_cell.length_a   1.000
_cell.length_b   1.000
_cell.length_c   1.000
_cell.angle_alpha   90.00
_cell.angle_beta   90.00
_cell.angle_gamma   90.00
#
_symmetry.space_group_name_H-M   'P 1'
#
loop_
_entity.id
_entity.type
_entity.pdbx_description
1 polymer ?
#
loop_
_entity_poly.entity_id
_entity_poly.type
_entity_poly.pdbx_seq_one_letter_code
_entity_poly.pdbx_strand_id
1 'polypeptide(L)'
;MGRPLSERGITRREFLWGALMVAAGTTLPPLFSACQPPSEEEKPEWQKPKEQQDAPREGDVAVSGEGVFLLRNRKKYPVPDLGVYARNTKLEKYGRKILYLPRSKFEEYPRGEIFTERRIFDKTTNTLKTNNSFGQEILVFFPGVMTDGGMPWETIRPASDTFVSLLVGLKQKKWGLADSFFFTYGKERLIEYEAKHTSRSPEENMRYAIDFIETLKNEFPLAQFNIICHSLGGLFGLAAAKKHFDAINNVILINSPIRGIEGTLFRKGLVKGGRELLKPYIGDEKVSDYLFSIWGNKEYQKELEEFVSFFTSTGRQIIIVADESDPIVPVESATVKGAKEIRLAKTTNAAIPINEWLVAHGRPLRDKEVAGQIGDELGENLAAAA
;
A
#
# COMPACT_ATOMS: atom_id res chain seq x y z
N MET A 1 34.92 -43.20 -11.29
CA MET A 1 36.32 -42.95 -11.71
C MET A 1 36.29 -42.11 -13.00
N GLY A 2 37.32 -41.29 -13.27
CA GLY A 2 37.61 -40.79 -14.63
C GLY A 2 36.79 -39.61 -15.18
N ARG A 3 37.35 -38.39 -15.06
CA ARG A 3 37.19 -37.27 -16.02
C ARG A 3 38.06 -37.57 -17.28
N PRO A 4 37.93 -36.90 -18.47
CA PRO A 4 38.04 -35.44 -18.60
C PRO A 4 37.30 -34.74 -19.77
N LEU A 5 37.67 -33.46 -19.95
CA LEU A 5 37.11 -32.40 -20.80
C LEU A 5 37.62 -32.41 -22.25
N SER A 6 36.91 -31.69 -23.13
CA SER A 6 37.48 -30.75 -24.13
C SER A 6 36.40 -29.68 -24.42
N GLU A 7 36.62 -28.39 -24.22
CA GLU A 7 37.54 -27.44 -24.89
C GLU A 7 37.10 -26.98 -26.30
N ARG A 8 36.28 -25.92 -26.33
CA ARG A 8 36.35 -24.76 -27.26
C ARG A 8 35.83 -23.54 -26.49
N GLY A 9 36.38 -22.33 -26.56
CA GLY A 9 37.52 -21.84 -27.32
C GLY A 9 37.43 -20.31 -27.43
N ILE A 10 37.74 -19.59 -26.35
CA ILE A 10 37.64 -18.12 -26.29
C ILE A 10 38.88 -17.50 -26.94
N THR A 11 38.69 -16.69 -27.99
CA THR A 11 39.79 -16.01 -28.69
C THR A 11 40.05 -14.60 -28.13
N ARG A 12 41.31 -14.35 -27.74
CA ARG A 12 41.79 -13.03 -27.29
C ARG A 12 42.12 -12.11 -28.46
N ARG A 13 41.26 -11.12 -28.70
CA ARG A 13 41.47 -9.79 -29.31
C ARG A 13 40.14 -9.07 -29.00
N GLU A 14 40.03 -8.16 -28.05
CA GLU A 14 40.84 -6.95 -27.86
C GLU A 14 41.25 -6.75 -26.38
N PHE A 15 42.42 -6.13 -26.17
CA PHE A 15 42.96 -5.76 -24.86
C PHE A 15 43.84 -4.52 -25.05
N LEU A 16 43.76 -3.56 -24.12
CA LEU A 16 44.64 -2.37 -24.01
C LEU A 16 44.70 -1.38 -25.20
N TRP A 17 43.82 -0.37 -25.17
CA TRP A 17 44.14 1.06 -25.38
C TRP A 17 43.05 1.88 -24.67
N GLY A 18 43.32 2.73 -23.67
CA GLY A 18 44.58 2.94 -22.96
C GLY A 18 44.35 3.57 -21.59
N ALA A 19 45.29 3.35 -20.68
CA ALA A 19 45.37 4.04 -19.39
C ALA A 19 46.82 4.54 -19.20
N LEU A 20 46.94 5.79 -18.75
CA LEU A 20 48.16 6.53 -18.37
C LEU A 20 49.22 6.82 -19.45
N MET A 21 49.47 8.13 -19.68
CA MET A 21 50.78 8.84 -19.74
C MET A 21 50.60 10.21 -20.46
N VAL A 22 51.24 11.34 -20.10
CA VAL A 22 51.68 11.84 -18.78
C VAL A 22 51.93 13.37 -18.84
N ALA A 23 51.80 14.06 -17.69
CA ALA A 23 52.29 15.42 -17.34
C ALA A 23 52.53 16.52 -18.43
N ALA A 24 51.69 17.56 -18.39
CA ALA A 24 52.07 18.99 -18.39
C ALA A 24 50.84 19.81 -17.90
N GLY A 25 50.94 20.91 -17.15
CA GLY A 25 52.13 21.63 -16.69
C GLY A 25 51.86 23.12 -16.49
N THR A 26 50.91 23.52 -15.65
CA THR A 26 50.64 24.94 -15.32
C THR A 26 50.30 25.14 -13.84
N THR A 27 51.16 25.88 -13.14
CA THR A 27 51.05 26.34 -11.76
C THR A 27 50.12 27.54 -11.61
N LEU A 28 49.29 27.59 -10.55
CA LEU A 28 48.76 28.82 -9.92
C LEU A 28 48.45 28.53 -8.42
N PRO A 29 48.25 29.55 -7.54
CA PRO A 29 48.92 29.63 -6.24
C PRO A 29 48.13 29.06 -5.04
N PRO A 30 48.79 28.89 -3.87
CA PRO A 30 48.14 28.37 -2.66
C PRO A 30 47.36 29.47 -1.91
N LEU A 31 46.13 29.14 -1.51
CA LEU A 31 45.44 29.83 -0.43
C LEU A 31 45.01 28.80 0.62
N PHE A 32 45.86 28.64 1.63
CA PHE A 32 45.40 28.15 2.93
C PHE A 32 44.46 29.21 3.51
N SER A 33 43.17 28.90 3.56
CA SER A 33 42.26 29.50 4.53
C SER A 33 41.72 28.37 5.39
N ALA A 34 42.00 28.44 6.68
CA ALA A 34 41.48 27.47 7.63
C ALA A 34 39.97 27.67 7.76
N CYS A 35 39.18 26.80 7.13
CA CYS A 35 37.77 26.67 7.50
C CYS A 35 37.71 26.20 8.95
N GLN A 36 37.23 27.09 9.81
CA GLN A 36 36.87 26.78 11.19
C GLN A 36 35.88 25.60 11.20
N PRO A 37 35.86 24.77 12.27
CA PRO A 37 34.74 23.87 12.45
C PRO A 37 33.44 24.69 12.44
N PRO A 38 32.34 24.18 11.84
CA PRO A 38 31.07 24.89 11.87
C PRO A 38 30.70 25.16 13.33
N SER A 39 30.35 26.41 13.62
CA SER A 39 29.73 26.79 14.89
C SER A 39 28.52 25.89 15.13
N GLU A 40 28.29 25.51 16.40
CA GLU A 40 27.16 24.68 16.80
C GLU A 40 25.86 25.19 16.16
N GLU A 41 25.38 24.50 15.12
CA GLU A 41 24.06 24.78 14.56
C GLU A 41 23.05 24.47 15.66
N GLU A 42 22.24 25.48 15.98
CA GLU A 42 21.20 25.39 16.99
C GLU A 42 20.29 24.20 16.65
N LYS A 43 20.38 23.13 17.45
CA LYS A 43 19.39 22.07 17.43
C LYS A 43 18.04 22.74 17.62
N PRO A 44 17.04 22.51 16.73
CA PRO A 44 15.76 23.18 16.84
C PRO A 44 15.21 22.96 18.24
N GLU A 45 15.04 24.05 18.99
CA GLU A 45 14.55 24.00 20.36
C GLU A 45 13.06 23.67 20.30
N TRP A 46 12.77 22.36 20.35
CA TRP A 46 11.40 21.84 20.39
C TRP A 46 10.69 22.44 21.60
N GLN A 47 9.90 23.48 21.35
CA GLN A 47 9.13 24.19 22.38
C GLN A 47 8.39 23.17 23.23
N LYS A 48 8.70 23.11 24.54
CA LYS A 48 8.03 22.20 25.47
C LYS A 48 6.51 22.42 25.39
N PRO A 49 5.73 21.48 24.84
CA PRO A 49 4.29 21.68 24.77
C PRO A 49 3.70 21.59 26.17
N LYS A 50 2.60 22.32 26.40
CA LYS A 50 1.74 22.07 27.57
C LYS A 50 1.32 20.60 27.54
N GLU A 51 1.31 19.93 28.70
CA GLU A 51 0.77 18.58 28.83
C GLU A 51 -0.66 18.54 28.24
N GLN A 52 -0.81 17.90 27.07
CA GLN A 52 -2.13 17.66 26.50
C GLN A 52 -2.77 16.50 27.26
N GLN A 53 -3.96 16.74 27.79
CA GLN A 53 -4.75 15.76 28.58
C GLN A 53 -5.35 14.62 27.73
N ASP A 54 -4.97 14.48 26.45
CA ASP A 54 -5.40 13.38 25.61
C ASP A 54 -4.77 12.07 26.13
N ALA A 55 -5.62 11.15 26.59
CA ALA A 55 -5.18 9.80 26.94
C ALA A 55 -4.59 9.12 25.69
N PRO A 56 -3.38 8.53 25.79
CA PRO A 56 -2.66 8.01 24.64
C PRO A 56 -3.38 6.83 23.98
N ARG A 57 -3.34 6.78 22.63
CA ARG A 57 -4.06 5.81 21.80
C ARG A 57 -3.09 4.96 20.98
N GLU A 58 -3.61 3.89 20.39
CA GLU A 58 -2.81 3.13 19.41
C GLU A 58 -2.58 3.99 18.15
N GLY A 59 -1.33 3.96 17.67
CA GLY A 59 -0.86 4.77 16.54
C GLY A 59 -0.19 6.09 16.96
N ASP A 60 -0.31 6.50 18.22
CA ASP A 60 0.39 7.67 18.76
C ASP A 60 1.86 7.36 19.04
N VAL A 61 2.73 8.32 18.73
CA VAL A 61 4.12 8.31 19.20
C VAL A 61 4.18 9.12 20.48
N ALA A 62 4.86 8.58 21.49
CA ALA A 62 5.00 9.24 22.76
C ALA A 62 6.47 9.34 23.19
N VAL A 63 6.78 10.42 23.90
CA VAL A 63 8.07 10.77 24.47
C VAL A 63 7.91 10.75 26.00
N SER A 64 8.77 10.02 26.68
CA SER A 64 8.88 10.03 28.15
C SER A 64 10.35 10.18 28.56
N GLY A 65 10.60 10.32 29.88
CA GLY A 65 11.96 10.34 30.41
C GLY A 65 12.79 9.07 30.19
N GLU A 66 12.20 7.99 29.66
CA GLU A 66 12.89 6.75 29.28
C GLU A 66 13.15 6.64 27.77
N GLY A 67 12.68 7.58 26.96
CA GLY A 67 12.87 7.61 25.50
C GLY A 67 11.59 7.77 24.71
N VAL A 68 11.67 7.41 23.42
CA VAL A 68 10.57 7.57 22.45
C VAL A 68 10.00 6.20 22.07
N PHE A 69 8.69 6.10 21.92
CA PHE A 69 7.99 4.85 21.65
C PHE A 69 6.71 5.07 20.83
N LEU A 70 6.40 4.10 19.97
CA LEU A 70 5.10 3.98 19.32
C LEU A 70 4.20 3.06 20.15
N LEU A 71 2.96 3.47 20.40
CA LEU A 71 1.94 2.62 21.01
C LEU A 71 1.18 1.86 19.93
N ARG A 72 1.21 0.52 19.96
CA ARG A 72 0.48 -0.34 19.02
C ARG A 72 0.21 -1.70 19.65
N ASN A 73 -0.93 -2.32 19.35
CA ASN A 73 -1.29 -3.66 19.83
C ASN A 73 -1.13 -3.80 21.35
N ARG A 74 -1.55 -2.76 22.09
CA ARG A 74 -1.40 -2.56 23.54
C ARG A 74 0.03 -2.69 24.09
N LYS A 75 1.04 -2.54 23.23
CA LYS A 75 2.47 -2.56 23.57
C LYS A 75 3.14 -1.23 23.22
N LYS A 76 4.26 -0.94 23.89
CA LYS A 76 5.16 0.17 23.54
C LYS A 76 6.38 -0.36 22.78
N TYR A 77 6.54 0.07 21.52
CA TYR A 77 7.68 -0.28 20.68
C TYR A 77 8.68 0.88 20.67
N PRO A 78 9.95 0.67 21.04
CA PRO A 78 10.92 1.75 21.09
C PRO A 78 11.21 2.30 19.69
N VAL A 79 11.28 3.62 19.59
CA VAL A 79 11.67 4.37 18.39
C VAL A 79 13.09 4.91 18.65
N PRO A 80 14.14 4.36 18.01
CA PRO A 80 15.52 4.72 18.35
C PRO A 80 15.90 6.16 18.00
N ASP A 81 15.33 6.70 16.91
CA ASP A 81 15.47 8.09 16.50
C ASP A 81 14.11 8.63 16.03
N LEU A 82 13.58 9.62 16.74
CA LEU A 82 12.28 10.24 16.44
C LEU A 82 12.31 11.06 15.14
N GLY A 83 13.41 11.72 14.82
CA GLY A 83 13.53 12.54 13.60
C GLY A 83 13.56 11.66 12.35
N VAL A 84 14.35 10.58 12.38
CA VAL A 84 14.36 9.58 11.31
C VAL A 84 12.99 8.89 11.20
N TYR A 85 12.36 8.52 12.32
CA TYR A 85 11.03 7.90 12.30
C TYR A 85 9.93 8.81 11.75
N ALA A 86 9.86 10.05 12.22
CA ALA A 86 8.86 11.02 11.77
C ALA A 86 9.00 11.30 10.27
N ARG A 87 10.24 11.40 9.77
CA ARG A 87 10.56 11.51 8.34
C ARG A 87 10.15 10.25 7.57
N ASN A 88 10.66 9.09 7.95
CA ASN A 88 10.48 7.83 7.22
C ASN A 88 9.02 7.36 7.16
N THR A 89 8.22 7.69 8.18
CA THR A 89 6.77 7.37 8.22
C THR A 89 5.86 8.52 7.79
N LYS A 90 6.43 9.68 7.46
CA LYS A 90 5.75 10.95 7.14
C LYS A 90 4.69 11.32 8.19
N LEU A 91 5.06 11.19 9.47
CA LEU A 91 4.18 11.28 10.63
C LEU A 91 3.29 12.54 10.62
N GLU A 92 3.90 13.70 10.35
CA GLU A 92 3.23 15.00 10.32
C GLU A 92 2.23 15.12 9.16
N LYS A 93 2.57 14.58 7.97
CA LYS A 93 1.71 14.62 6.77
C LYS A 93 0.37 13.94 7.03
N TYR A 94 0.36 12.88 7.83
CA TYR A 94 -0.83 12.09 8.14
C TYR A 94 -1.43 12.38 9.53
N GLY A 95 -1.17 13.59 10.06
CA GLY A 95 -1.83 14.15 11.24
C GLY A 95 -1.66 13.35 12.54
N ARG A 96 -0.62 12.53 12.64
CA ARG A 96 -0.29 11.82 13.88
C ARG A 96 0.31 12.80 14.90
N LYS A 97 0.01 12.59 16.18
CA LYS A 97 0.55 13.40 17.27
C LYS A 97 1.82 12.78 17.85
N ILE A 98 2.72 13.64 18.30
CA ILE A 98 3.79 13.30 19.25
C ILE A 98 3.30 13.76 20.63
N LEU A 99 3.07 12.82 21.53
CA LEU A 99 2.61 13.07 22.89
C LEU A 99 3.79 13.11 23.86
N TYR A 100 3.74 14.00 24.85
CA TYR A 100 4.69 14.00 25.96
C TYR A 100 4.00 13.42 27.18
N LEU A 101 4.47 12.27 27.66
CA LEU A 101 3.81 11.49 28.71
C LEU A 101 4.66 11.40 29.98
N PRO A 102 4.04 11.50 31.17
CA PRO A 102 4.74 11.22 32.43
C PRO A 102 5.11 9.73 32.52
N ARG A 103 6.17 9.43 33.28
CA ARG A 103 6.72 8.07 33.43
C ARG A 103 5.67 7.03 33.89
N SER A 104 4.76 7.42 34.77
CA SER A 104 3.66 6.57 35.23
C SER A 104 2.79 6.05 34.08
N LYS A 105 2.48 6.89 33.09
CA LYS A 105 1.71 6.49 31.89
C LYS A 105 2.51 5.61 30.93
N PHE A 106 3.83 5.72 30.92
CA PHE A 106 4.71 4.82 30.17
C PHE A 106 4.71 3.40 30.75
N GLU A 107 4.66 3.24 32.07
CA GLU A 107 4.70 1.93 32.75
C GLU A 107 3.42 1.09 32.55
N GLU A 108 2.28 1.72 32.22
CA GLU A 108 1.00 1.04 31.93
C GLU A 108 1.07 0.09 30.71
N TYR A 109 2.01 0.29 29.78
CA TYR A 109 2.13 -0.52 28.57
C TYR A 109 3.32 -1.49 28.62
N PRO A 110 3.13 -2.80 28.36
CA PRO A 110 4.23 -3.75 28.22
C PRO A 110 5.12 -3.41 27.03
N ARG A 111 6.44 -3.60 27.18
CA ARG A 111 7.42 -3.37 26.12
C ARG A 111 7.26 -4.41 25.01
N GLY A 112 7.17 -3.95 23.76
CA GLY A 112 7.22 -4.80 22.59
C GLY A 112 8.63 -5.32 22.31
N GLU A 113 8.73 -6.34 21.46
CA GLU A 113 10.02 -6.85 20.99
C GLU A 113 10.80 -5.77 20.23
N ILE A 114 12.12 -5.74 20.44
CA ILE A 114 13.02 -4.83 19.74
C ILE A 114 13.50 -5.54 18.47
N PHE A 115 12.92 -5.19 17.34
CA PHE A 115 13.34 -5.73 16.04
C PHE A 115 14.57 -4.97 15.54
N THR A 116 15.76 -5.41 15.97
CA THR A 116 17.04 -4.82 15.55
C THR A 116 17.32 -5.05 14.06
N GLU A 117 16.99 -6.24 13.53
CA GLU A 117 17.00 -6.53 12.09
C GLU A 117 16.19 -7.82 11.78
N ARG A 118 14.86 -7.75 11.75
CA ARG A 118 14.04 -8.93 11.36
C ARG A 118 13.88 -8.97 9.85
N ARG A 119 14.31 -10.06 9.23
CA ARG A 119 14.17 -10.36 7.80
C ARG A 119 13.02 -11.35 7.62
N ILE A 120 12.04 -11.01 6.79
CA ILE A 120 10.85 -11.81 6.51
C ILE A 120 10.86 -12.15 5.03
N PHE A 121 10.83 -13.45 4.71
CA PHE A 121 10.80 -13.91 3.33
C PHE A 121 9.35 -13.97 2.84
N ASP A 122 8.94 -12.98 2.06
CA ASP A 122 7.62 -12.99 1.42
C ASP A 122 7.65 -13.92 0.21
N LYS A 123 6.99 -15.07 0.38
CA LYS A 123 6.84 -16.09 -0.66
C LYS A 123 6.04 -15.58 -1.87
N THR A 124 5.19 -14.56 -1.70
CA THR A 124 4.33 -13.98 -2.76
C THR A 124 5.14 -13.24 -3.81
N THR A 125 6.15 -12.49 -3.38
CA THR A 125 7.06 -11.74 -4.25
C THR A 125 8.43 -12.39 -4.40
N ASN A 126 8.64 -13.57 -3.79
CA ASN A 126 9.93 -14.26 -3.70
C ASN A 126 11.07 -13.33 -3.22
N THR A 127 10.74 -12.36 -2.36
CA THR A 127 11.61 -11.23 -1.99
C THR A 127 11.77 -11.16 -0.47
N LEU A 128 13.00 -10.88 -0.03
CA LEU A 128 13.30 -10.65 1.38
C LEU A 128 12.87 -9.23 1.77
N LYS A 129 12.04 -9.11 2.80
CA LYS A 129 11.55 -7.87 3.39
C LYS A 129 12.33 -7.61 4.67
N THR A 130 12.74 -6.37 4.91
CA THR A 130 13.41 -5.96 6.15
C THR A 130 12.48 -5.11 6.99
N ASN A 131 12.44 -5.39 8.30
CA ASN A 131 11.79 -4.51 9.25
C ASN A 131 12.78 -3.40 9.63
N ASN A 132 12.54 -2.17 9.17
CA ASN A 132 13.37 -1.01 9.50
C ASN A 132 13.11 -0.57 10.95
N SER A 133 14.15 -0.65 11.78
CA SER A 133 14.14 -0.28 13.20
C SER A 133 13.88 1.21 13.44
N PHE A 134 14.00 2.06 12.42
CA PHE A 134 13.65 3.48 12.43
C PHE A 134 12.29 3.77 11.75
N GLY A 135 11.48 2.75 11.49
CA GLY A 135 10.19 2.89 10.81
C GLY A 135 10.30 3.09 9.30
N GLN A 136 9.20 2.77 8.62
CA GLN A 136 9.07 2.82 7.16
C GLN A 136 7.59 2.91 6.77
N GLU A 137 7.32 3.34 5.55
CA GLU A 137 6.00 3.12 4.94
C GLU A 137 6.03 1.85 4.09
N ILE A 138 4.90 1.12 4.05
CA ILE A 138 4.74 -0.14 3.32
C ILE A 138 3.49 -0.04 2.44
N LEU A 139 3.59 -0.47 1.18
CA LEU A 139 2.42 -0.65 0.32
C LEU A 139 1.75 -2.00 0.61
N VAL A 140 0.43 -2.02 0.73
CA VAL A 140 -0.34 -3.26 0.85
C VAL A 140 -1.43 -3.32 -0.21
N PHE A 141 -1.25 -4.24 -1.15
CA PHE A 141 -2.09 -4.38 -2.33
C PHE A 141 -3.23 -5.38 -2.11
N PHE A 142 -4.47 -4.95 -2.39
CA PHE A 142 -5.68 -5.76 -2.30
C PHE A 142 -6.28 -5.93 -3.71
N PRO A 143 -6.08 -7.10 -4.35
CA PRO A 143 -6.67 -7.39 -5.67
C PRO A 143 -8.20 -7.48 -5.59
N GLY A 144 -8.84 -7.74 -6.73
CA GLY A 144 -10.28 -7.98 -6.83
C GLY A 144 -10.63 -9.32 -7.48
N VAL A 145 -11.85 -9.40 -8.02
CA VAL A 145 -12.30 -10.55 -8.81
C VAL A 145 -11.52 -10.59 -10.12
N MET A 146 -10.81 -11.70 -10.36
CA MET A 146 -9.91 -11.97 -11.50
C MET A 146 -9.28 -10.72 -12.10
N THR A 147 -8.45 -10.08 -11.30
CA THR A 147 -7.80 -8.81 -11.60
C THR A 147 -6.66 -8.89 -12.63
N ASP A 148 -6.51 -10.04 -13.29
CA ASP A 148 -5.62 -10.28 -14.42
C ASP A 148 -6.48 -10.48 -15.69
N GLY A 149 -5.92 -10.24 -16.87
CA GLY A 149 -6.54 -10.59 -18.15
C GLY A 149 -6.56 -12.10 -18.45
N GLY A 150 -6.16 -12.95 -17.49
CA GLY A 150 -6.18 -14.40 -17.57
C GLY A 150 -7.57 -15.03 -17.46
N MET A 151 -7.64 -16.32 -17.75
CA MET A 151 -8.87 -17.09 -17.80
C MET A 151 -9.37 -17.45 -16.38
N PRO A 152 -10.69 -17.59 -16.16
CA PRO A 152 -11.32 -17.79 -14.84
C PRO A 152 -11.00 -19.13 -14.12
N TRP A 153 -10.05 -19.90 -14.62
CA TRP A 153 -9.56 -21.16 -14.05
C TRP A 153 -8.05 -21.13 -13.74
N GLU A 154 -7.38 -20.00 -13.98
CA GLU A 154 -5.95 -19.84 -13.76
C GLU A 154 -5.63 -19.39 -12.33
N THR A 155 -4.39 -19.68 -11.92
CA THR A 155 -3.84 -19.26 -10.62
C THR A 155 -3.29 -17.85 -10.73
N ILE A 156 -3.85 -16.92 -9.96
CA ILE A 156 -3.53 -15.49 -10.02
C ILE A 156 -2.54 -15.11 -8.92
N ARG A 157 -1.52 -14.34 -9.29
CA ARG A 157 -0.47 -13.76 -8.44
C ARG A 157 -0.57 -12.23 -8.50
N PRO A 158 -1.06 -11.56 -7.43
CA PRO A 158 -1.33 -10.13 -7.46
C PRO A 158 -0.14 -9.24 -7.89
N ALA A 159 1.08 -9.66 -7.55
CA ALA A 159 2.30 -8.90 -7.78
C ALA A 159 2.77 -8.91 -9.25
N SER A 160 2.57 -10.03 -9.96
CA SER A 160 2.98 -10.19 -11.37
C SER A 160 1.87 -9.93 -12.36
N ASP A 161 0.61 -10.13 -11.96
CA ASP A 161 -0.51 -10.25 -12.89
C ASP A 161 -1.45 -9.04 -12.79
N THR A 162 -1.81 -8.65 -11.55
CA THR A 162 -2.71 -7.50 -11.28
C THR A 162 -1.98 -6.16 -11.27
N PHE A 163 -1.02 -6.00 -10.36
CA PHE A 163 -0.47 -4.70 -9.97
C PHE A 163 0.88 -4.39 -10.62
N VAL A 164 1.36 -5.25 -11.52
CA VAL A 164 2.70 -5.13 -12.13
C VAL A 164 2.94 -3.79 -12.81
N SER A 165 1.96 -3.28 -13.57
CA SER A 165 2.09 -2.00 -14.29
C SER A 165 2.09 -0.80 -13.34
N LEU A 166 1.16 -0.79 -12.37
CA LEU A 166 1.10 0.21 -11.32
C LEU A 166 2.40 0.27 -10.50
N LEU A 167 2.90 -0.89 -10.06
CA LEU A 167 4.15 -0.97 -9.30
C LEU A 167 5.36 -0.53 -10.12
N VAL A 168 5.41 -0.84 -11.42
CA VAL A 168 6.47 -0.34 -12.33
C VAL A 168 6.43 1.19 -12.45
N GLY A 169 5.24 1.81 -12.45
CA GLY A 169 5.11 3.27 -12.35
C GLY A 169 5.60 3.82 -11.01
N LEU A 170 5.16 3.23 -9.89
CA LEU A 170 5.51 3.68 -8.54
C LEU A 170 7.01 3.53 -8.20
N LYS A 171 7.77 2.68 -8.90
CA LYS A 171 9.24 2.63 -8.81
C LYS A 171 9.92 3.98 -9.06
N GLN A 172 9.34 4.86 -9.86
CA GLN A 172 9.86 6.22 -10.10
C GLN A 172 9.87 7.08 -8.82
N LYS A 173 9.06 6.71 -7.81
CA LYS A 173 8.99 7.31 -6.48
C LYS A 173 9.62 6.41 -5.41
N LYS A 174 10.56 5.55 -5.79
CA LYS A 174 11.31 4.60 -4.93
C LYS A 174 10.45 3.52 -4.24
N TRP A 175 9.23 3.25 -4.72
CA TRP A 175 8.43 2.12 -4.23
C TRP A 175 8.80 0.83 -4.96
N GLY A 176 9.35 -0.14 -4.26
CA GLY A 176 9.78 -1.42 -4.82
C GLY A 176 8.91 -2.60 -4.40
N LEU A 177 9.26 -3.78 -4.93
CA LEU A 177 8.75 -5.04 -4.38
C LEU A 177 9.17 -5.22 -2.92
N ALA A 178 10.34 -4.74 -2.50
CA ALA A 178 10.83 -4.84 -1.13
C ALA A 178 9.89 -4.19 -0.10
N ASP A 179 9.19 -3.11 -0.49
CA ASP A 179 8.29 -2.31 0.36
C ASP A 179 6.81 -2.70 0.20
N SER A 180 6.52 -3.75 -0.58
CA SER A 180 5.16 -4.10 -1.01
C SER A 180 4.73 -5.47 -0.51
N PHE A 181 3.53 -5.56 0.06
CA PHE A 181 2.86 -6.82 0.39
C PHE A 181 1.56 -6.96 -0.41
N PHE A 182 1.14 -8.20 -0.63
CA PHE A 182 0.00 -8.52 -1.47
C PHE A 182 -0.95 -9.43 -0.72
N PHE A 183 -2.18 -8.98 -0.51
CA PHE A 183 -3.24 -9.79 0.06
C PHE A 183 -3.68 -10.87 -0.94
N THR A 184 -3.95 -12.08 -0.45
CA THR A 184 -4.40 -13.20 -1.29
C THR A 184 -5.62 -13.88 -0.69
N TYR A 185 -6.49 -14.40 -1.56
CA TYR A 185 -7.64 -15.24 -1.16
C TYR A 185 -7.29 -16.73 -1.04
N GLY A 186 -6.01 -17.08 -1.21
CA GLY A 186 -5.53 -18.44 -1.45
C GLY A 186 -5.83 -19.44 -0.34
N LYS A 187 -5.79 -20.73 -0.68
CA LYS A 187 -5.71 -21.80 0.31
C LYS A 187 -4.42 -21.59 1.13
N GLU A 188 -4.52 -21.72 2.45
CA GLU A 188 -3.43 -21.39 3.40
C GLU A 188 -2.97 -19.91 3.40
N ARG A 189 -3.72 -19.00 2.76
CA ARG A 189 -3.53 -17.53 2.79
C ARG A 189 -2.18 -17.02 2.24
N LEU A 190 -1.48 -17.81 1.43
CA LEU A 190 -0.12 -17.51 0.98
C LEU A 190 0.02 -17.57 -0.56
N ILE A 191 0.80 -16.64 -1.11
CA ILE A 191 1.32 -16.58 -2.49
C ILE A 191 0.28 -16.29 -3.58
N GLU A 192 -0.76 -17.10 -3.74
CA GLU A 192 -1.56 -17.11 -4.98
C GLU A 192 -3.01 -17.54 -4.75
N TYR A 193 -3.90 -17.19 -5.69
CA TYR A 193 -5.32 -17.55 -5.58
C TYR A 193 -5.96 -17.92 -6.93
N GLU A 194 -6.73 -18.99 -6.93
CA GLU A 194 -7.68 -19.29 -8.03
C GLU A 194 -8.94 -18.41 -7.95
N ALA A 195 -9.58 -18.16 -9.10
CA ALA A 195 -10.80 -17.36 -9.20
C ALA A 195 -11.93 -17.81 -8.23
N LYS A 196 -12.10 -19.11 -8.00
CA LYS A 196 -13.09 -19.68 -7.06
C LYS A 196 -12.98 -19.13 -5.62
N HIS A 197 -11.81 -18.62 -5.24
CA HIS A 197 -11.60 -18.01 -3.93
C HIS A 197 -12.16 -16.57 -3.83
N THR A 198 -12.30 -15.87 -4.97
CA THR A 198 -12.96 -14.56 -5.03
C THR A 198 -14.49 -14.66 -4.94
N SER A 199 -15.04 -15.83 -5.22
CA SER A 199 -16.48 -16.16 -5.12
C SER A 199 -16.97 -16.43 -3.68
N ARG A 200 -16.09 -16.36 -2.67
CA ARG A 200 -16.50 -16.45 -1.25
C ARG A 200 -17.34 -15.24 -0.85
N SER A 201 -18.03 -15.33 0.29
CA SER A 201 -18.75 -14.17 0.84
C SER A 201 -17.76 -13.01 1.04
N PRO A 202 -18.10 -11.77 0.63
CA PRO A 202 -17.23 -10.61 0.84
C PRO A 202 -16.85 -10.43 2.32
N GLU A 203 -17.73 -10.72 3.26
CA GLU A 203 -17.48 -10.62 4.71
C GLU A 203 -16.42 -11.62 5.19
N GLU A 204 -16.35 -12.81 4.61
CA GLU A 204 -15.28 -13.78 4.88
C GLU A 204 -13.92 -13.22 4.43
N ASN A 205 -13.88 -12.64 3.22
CA ASN A 205 -12.68 -12.02 2.68
C ASN A 205 -12.27 -10.74 3.43
N MET A 206 -13.23 -9.95 3.95
CA MET A 206 -12.96 -8.81 4.85
C MET A 206 -12.27 -9.27 6.15
N ARG A 207 -12.71 -10.39 6.73
CA ARG A 207 -12.05 -10.95 7.92
C ARG A 207 -10.61 -11.36 7.61
N TYR A 208 -10.36 -11.99 6.47
CA TYR A 208 -8.99 -12.35 6.08
C TYR A 208 -8.11 -11.12 5.80
N ALA A 209 -8.66 -10.05 5.24
CA ALA A 209 -7.95 -8.78 5.07
C ALA A 209 -7.58 -8.13 6.42
N ILE A 210 -8.49 -8.19 7.40
CA ILE A 210 -8.25 -7.74 8.77
C ILE A 210 -7.15 -8.58 9.45
N ASP A 211 -7.23 -9.91 9.38
CA ASP A 211 -6.21 -10.85 9.91
C ASP A 211 -4.83 -10.58 9.28
N PHE A 212 -4.80 -10.27 7.98
CA PHE A 212 -3.57 -10.01 7.22
C PHE A 212 -2.88 -8.72 7.66
N ILE A 213 -3.61 -7.60 7.78
CA ILE A 213 -3.05 -6.35 8.32
C ILE A 213 -2.63 -6.51 9.78
N GLU A 214 -3.38 -7.25 10.61
CA GLU A 214 -2.95 -7.54 11.99
C GLU A 214 -1.65 -8.36 12.03
N THR A 215 -1.46 -9.30 11.11
CA THR A 215 -0.20 -10.04 10.96
C THR A 215 0.94 -9.09 10.60
N LEU A 216 0.77 -8.23 9.58
CA LEU A 216 1.78 -7.24 9.19
C LEU A 216 2.09 -6.24 10.31
N LYS A 217 1.10 -5.80 11.10
CA LYS A 217 1.30 -4.94 12.28
C LYS A 217 2.18 -5.59 13.34
N ASN A 218 2.07 -6.91 13.55
CA ASN A 218 2.89 -7.63 14.52
C ASN A 218 4.31 -7.92 13.99
N GLU A 219 4.45 -8.10 12.67
CA GLU A 219 5.75 -8.31 12.01
C GLU A 219 6.55 -7.02 11.81
N PHE A 220 5.87 -5.91 11.53
CA PHE A 220 6.41 -4.58 11.24
C PHE A 220 5.77 -3.51 12.13
N PRO A 221 5.93 -3.58 13.48
CA PRO A 221 5.20 -2.72 14.39
C PRO A 221 5.51 -1.23 14.24
N LEU A 222 6.69 -0.86 13.73
CA LEU A 222 7.08 0.53 13.47
C LEU A 222 6.71 1.02 12.07
N ALA A 223 6.16 0.16 11.20
CA ALA A 223 5.75 0.57 9.87
C ALA A 223 4.38 1.26 9.86
N GLN A 224 4.12 2.05 8.82
CA GLN A 224 2.77 2.53 8.49
C GLN A 224 2.38 2.02 7.10
N PHE A 225 1.11 1.72 6.90
CA PHE A 225 0.61 1.04 5.71
C PHE A 225 -0.14 2.00 4.78
N ASN A 226 0.14 1.90 3.49
CA ASN A 226 -0.58 2.54 2.41
C ASN A 226 -1.31 1.45 1.64
N ILE A 227 -2.63 1.39 1.80
CA ILE A 227 -3.47 0.37 1.19
C ILE A 227 -3.78 0.78 -0.25
N ILE A 228 -3.55 -0.12 -1.22
CA ILE A 228 -3.90 0.07 -2.62
C ILE A 228 -4.83 -1.06 -3.05
N CYS A 229 -6.05 -0.71 -3.43
CA CYS A 229 -7.12 -1.64 -3.72
C CYS A 229 -7.58 -1.54 -5.18
N HIS A 230 -8.02 -2.66 -5.75
CA HIS A 230 -8.79 -2.65 -6.99
C HIS A 230 -10.10 -3.44 -6.85
N SER A 231 -11.18 -2.97 -7.49
CA SER A 231 -12.46 -3.67 -7.53
C SER A 231 -12.93 -4.05 -6.11
N LEU A 232 -13.41 -5.28 -5.88
CA LEU A 232 -13.79 -5.79 -4.55
C LEU A 232 -12.71 -5.61 -3.46
N GLY A 233 -11.43 -5.56 -3.84
CA GLY A 233 -10.32 -5.26 -2.94
C GLY A 233 -10.55 -4.01 -2.10
N GLY A 234 -11.28 -3.02 -2.65
CA GLY A 234 -11.62 -1.78 -1.96
C GLY A 234 -12.46 -2.00 -0.70
N LEU A 235 -13.44 -2.90 -0.75
CA LEU A 235 -14.26 -3.25 0.41
C LEU A 235 -13.41 -3.94 1.50
N PHE A 236 -12.46 -4.79 1.08
CA PHE A 236 -11.57 -5.52 1.99
C PHE A 236 -10.53 -4.59 2.65
N GLY A 237 -9.92 -3.70 1.86
CA GLY A 237 -9.01 -2.67 2.36
C GLY A 237 -9.69 -1.63 3.25
N LEU A 238 -10.94 -1.24 2.93
CA LEU A 238 -11.75 -0.38 3.82
C LEU A 238 -12.10 -1.06 5.14
N ALA A 239 -12.45 -2.35 5.14
CA ALA A 239 -12.69 -3.10 6.37
C ALA A 239 -11.41 -3.18 7.24
N ALA A 240 -10.26 -3.42 6.61
CA ALA A 240 -8.97 -3.38 7.29
C ALA A 240 -8.63 -1.97 7.82
N ALA A 241 -8.91 -0.91 7.07
CA ALA A 241 -8.68 0.49 7.48
C ALA A 241 -9.60 0.95 8.61
N LYS A 242 -10.87 0.53 8.62
CA LYS A 242 -11.80 0.72 9.75
C LYS A 242 -11.28 0.05 11.02
N LYS A 243 -10.67 -1.15 10.90
CA LYS A 243 -10.20 -1.93 12.06
C LYS A 243 -8.82 -1.51 12.58
N HIS A 244 -7.91 -1.13 11.68
CA HIS A 244 -6.49 -0.86 11.95
C HIS A 244 -6.10 0.59 11.63
N PHE A 245 -6.99 1.50 12.00
CA PHE A 245 -6.83 2.94 11.87
C PHE A 245 -5.51 3.48 12.47
N ASP A 246 -5.01 2.80 13.50
CA ASP A 246 -3.72 3.07 14.15
C ASP A 246 -2.52 2.90 13.20
N ALA A 247 -2.67 2.17 12.10
CA ALA A 247 -1.57 1.72 11.26
C ALA A 247 -1.65 2.14 9.79
N ILE A 248 -2.76 2.69 9.33
CA ILE A 248 -2.97 3.00 7.92
C ILE A 248 -2.94 4.51 7.71
N ASN A 249 -2.08 4.94 6.78
CA ASN A 249 -1.87 6.34 6.40
C ASN A 249 -2.81 6.74 5.24
N ASN A 250 -2.92 5.88 4.22
CA ASN A 250 -3.76 6.12 3.05
C ASN A 250 -4.53 4.86 2.62
N VAL A 251 -5.70 5.07 2.00
CA VAL A 251 -6.46 4.03 1.29
C VAL A 251 -6.74 4.51 -0.13
N ILE A 252 -6.14 3.84 -1.11
CA ILE A 252 -6.31 4.11 -2.54
C ILE A 252 -7.25 3.06 -3.12
N LEU A 253 -8.34 3.51 -3.76
CA LEU A 253 -9.47 2.70 -4.20
C LEU A 253 -9.62 2.84 -5.72
N ILE A 254 -9.26 1.80 -6.47
CA ILE A 254 -9.25 1.83 -7.94
C ILE A 254 -10.44 1.05 -8.48
N ASN A 255 -11.41 1.74 -9.09
CA ASN A 255 -12.67 1.18 -9.59
C ASN A 255 -13.37 0.25 -8.58
N SER A 256 -13.31 0.58 -7.28
CA SER A 256 -13.84 -0.26 -6.21
C SER A 256 -15.31 0.05 -5.93
N PRO A 257 -16.24 -0.94 -5.91
CA PRO A 257 -17.67 -0.69 -5.69
C PRO A 257 -17.99 -0.48 -4.20
N ILE A 258 -17.39 0.54 -3.59
CA ILE A 258 -17.41 0.77 -2.13
C ILE A 258 -18.80 1.11 -1.60
N ARG A 259 -19.69 1.63 -2.43
CA ARG A 259 -21.10 1.88 -2.07
C ARG A 259 -22.02 0.70 -2.41
N GLY A 260 -21.49 -0.42 -2.92
CA GLY A 260 -22.29 -1.45 -3.57
C GLY A 260 -22.70 -1.07 -4.98
N ILE A 261 -23.53 -1.89 -5.62
CA ILE A 261 -23.97 -1.71 -7.01
C ILE A 261 -25.50 -1.67 -7.05
N GLU A 262 -26.09 -0.84 -7.92
CA GLU A 262 -27.53 -0.87 -8.11
C GLU A 262 -27.99 -2.19 -8.77
N GLY A 263 -28.84 -2.94 -8.06
CA GLY A 263 -29.47 -4.16 -8.56
C GLY A 263 -30.59 -3.89 -9.57
N THR A 264 -30.27 -3.34 -10.74
CA THR A 264 -31.23 -3.12 -11.84
C THR A 264 -31.77 -4.44 -12.41
N LEU A 265 -32.90 -4.40 -13.12
CA LEU A 265 -33.48 -5.61 -13.76
C LEU A 265 -32.47 -6.29 -14.72
N PHE A 266 -31.68 -5.50 -15.45
CA PHE A 266 -30.63 -6.01 -16.32
C PHE A 266 -29.51 -6.68 -15.53
N ARG A 267 -28.95 -6.03 -14.49
CA ARG A 267 -27.88 -6.61 -13.67
C ARG A 267 -28.36 -7.87 -12.92
N LYS A 268 -29.56 -7.86 -12.34
CA LYS A 268 -30.18 -9.06 -11.73
C LYS A 268 -30.46 -10.18 -12.75
N GLY A 269 -30.85 -9.82 -13.97
CA GLY A 269 -31.03 -10.77 -15.07
C GLY A 269 -29.71 -11.40 -15.52
N LEU A 270 -28.62 -10.64 -15.56
CA LEU A 270 -27.28 -11.15 -15.83
C LEU A 270 -26.78 -12.10 -14.73
N VAL A 271 -27.02 -11.79 -13.45
CA VAL A 271 -26.67 -12.70 -12.32
C VAL A 271 -27.46 -14.02 -12.43
N LYS A 272 -28.78 -13.95 -12.58
CA LYS A 272 -29.65 -15.15 -12.55
C LYS A 272 -29.68 -15.95 -13.84
N GLY A 273 -29.48 -15.30 -14.99
CA GLY A 273 -29.46 -15.91 -16.31
C GLY A 273 -28.05 -16.15 -16.86
N GLY A 274 -27.01 -15.77 -16.12
CA GLY A 274 -25.61 -15.93 -16.50
C GLY A 274 -25.26 -17.41 -16.63
N ARG A 275 -24.88 -17.83 -17.84
CA ARG A 275 -24.13 -19.08 -18.03
C ARG A 275 -22.85 -19.04 -17.17
N GLU A 276 -22.29 -20.19 -16.80
CA GLU A 276 -21.01 -20.27 -16.06
C GLU A 276 -19.91 -19.35 -16.64
N LEU A 277 -19.90 -19.18 -17.96
CA LEU A 277 -19.02 -18.28 -18.71
C LEU A 277 -19.12 -16.78 -18.34
N LEU A 278 -20.25 -16.32 -17.79
CA LEU A 278 -20.49 -14.92 -17.42
C LEU A 278 -20.34 -14.62 -15.92
N LYS A 279 -20.43 -15.64 -15.05
CA LYS A 279 -20.13 -15.49 -13.60
C LYS A 279 -18.78 -14.81 -13.31
N PRO A 280 -17.71 -15.04 -14.10
CA PRO A 280 -16.49 -14.25 -14.01
C PRO A 280 -16.73 -12.72 -14.00
N TYR A 281 -17.47 -12.21 -14.99
CA TYR A 281 -17.61 -10.78 -15.26
C TYR A 281 -18.56 -10.05 -14.30
N ILE A 282 -19.38 -10.81 -13.57
CA ILE A 282 -20.46 -10.29 -12.71
C ILE A 282 -20.16 -10.59 -11.22
N GLY A 283 -19.23 -11.52 -10.95
CA GLY A 283 -19.06 -12.14 -9.64
C GLY A 283 -20.05 -13.28 -9.42
N ASP A 284 -19.75 -14.14 -8.43
CA ASP A 284 -20.70 -15.16 -7.98
C ASP A 284 -21.96 -14.52 -7.35
N GLU A 285 -23.07 -15.26 -7.29
CA GLU A 285 -24.37 -14.76 -6.81
C GLU A 285 -24.24 -14.11 -5.43
N LYS A 286 -23.44 -14.70 -4.53
CA LYS A 286 -23.13 -14.18 -3.19
C LYS A 286 -22.44 -12.80 -3.21
N VAL A 287 -21.55 -12.57 -4.17
CA VAL A 287 -20.84 -11.29 -4.33
C VAL A 287 -21.80 -10.24 -4.86
N SER A 288 -22.57 -10.59 -5.90
CA SER A 288 -23.58 -9.70 -6.49
C SER A 288 -24.67 -9.30 -5.48
N ASP A 289 -25.25 -10.27 -4.76
CA ASP A 289 -26.26 -10.02 -3.75
C ASP A 289 -25.73 -9.17 -2.60
N TYR A 290 -24.47 -9.38 -2.16
CA TYR A 290 -23.82 -8.51 -1.19
C TYR A 290 -23.73 -7.06 -1.71
N LEU A 291 -23.21 -6.85 -2.92
CA LEU A 291 -23.11 -5.51 -3.52
C LEU A 291 -24.47 -4.85 -3.72
N PHE A 292 -25.50 -5.60 -4.10
CA PHE A 292 -26.88 -5.09 -4.21
C PHE A 292 -27.47 -4.73 -2.84
N SER A 293 -27.15 -5.50 -1.80
CA SER A 293 -27.65 -5.27 -0.44
C SER A 293 -27.07 -4.00 0.19
N ILE A 294 -25.75 -3.77 0.08
CA ILE A 294 -25.11 -2.59 0.68
C ILE A 294 -25.46 -1.29 -0.07
N TRP A 295 -25.77 -1.36 -1.37
CA TRP A 295 -26.29 -0.23 -2.14
C TRP A 295 -27.62 0.29 -1.59
N GLY A 296 -28.55 -0.62 -1.27
CA GLY A 296 -29.83 -0.25 -0.65
C GLY A 296 -29.75 0.10 0.84
N ASN A 297 -28.64 -0.24 1.51
CA ASN A 297 -28.50 -0.12 2.97
C ASN A 297 -28.05 1.30 3.39
N LYS A 298 -29.01 2.14 3.77
CA LYS A 298 -28.76 3.51 4.25
C LYS A 298 -27.84 3.59 5.48
N GLU A 299 -27.85 2.59 6.36
CA GLU A 299 -26.98 2.55 7.54
C GLU A 299 -25.52 2.34 7.11
N TYR A 300 -25.27 1.36 6.23
CA TYR A 300 -23.95 1.15 5.62
C TYR A 300 -23.43 2.39 4.89
N GLN A 301 -24.27 3.06 4.09
CA GLN A 301 -23.88 4.29 3.39
C GLN A 301 -23.46 5.40 4.38
N LYS A 302 -24.22 5.56 5.47
CA LYS A 302 -23.91 6.52 6.53
C LYS A 302 -22.59 6.15 7.25
N GLU A 303 -22.38 4.90 7.63
CA GLU A 303 -21.13 4.44 8.25
C GLU A 303 -19.90 4.60 7.34
N LEU A 304 -20.08 4.51 6.02
CA LEU A 304 -19.02 4.76 5.05
C LEU A 304 -18.67 6.25 5.01
N GLU A 305 -19.68 7.14 4.92
CA GLU A 305 -19.47 8.59 4.93
C GLU A 305 -18.88 9.09 6.26
N GLU A 306 -19.36 8.59 7.40
CA GLU A 306 -18.80 8.89 8.74
C GLU A 306 -17.35 8.41 8.87
N PHE A 307 -17.03 7.21 8.38
CA PHE A 307 -15.65 6.73 8.35
C PHE A 307 -14.75 7.58 7.46
N VAL A 308 -15.16 7.90 6.23
CA VAL A 308 -14.37 8.72 5.29
C VAL A 308 -14.12 10.11 5.87
N SER A 309 -15.15 10.74 6.43
CA SER A 309 -15.07 12.04 7.09
C SER A 309 -14.11 12.02 8.28
N PHE A 310 -14.28 11.05 9.20
CA PHE A 310 -13.38 10.89 10.35
C PHE A 310 -11.94 10.62 9.91
N PHE A 311 -11.73 9.66 9.00
CA PHE A 311 -10.41 9.26 8.52
C PHE A 311 -9.66 10.46 7.93
N THR A 312 -10.29 11.20 7.02
CA THR A 312 -9.70 12.36 6.37
C THR A 312 -9.50 13.55 7.31
N SER A 313 -10.39 13.76 8.30
CA SER A 313 -10.21 14.79 9.33
C SER A 313 -8.94 14.63 10.18
N THR A 314 -8.35 13.42 10.20
CA THR A 314 -7.09 13.15 10.91
C THR A 314 -5.83 13.33 10.05
N GLY A 315 -5.94 13.93 8.86
CA GLY A 315 -4.82 14.17 7.94
C GLY A 315 -4.42 12.96 7.07
N ARG A 316 -5.00 11.78 7.33
CA ARG A 316 -4.92 10.60 6.45
C ARG A 316 -5.74 10.83 5.17
N GLN A 317 -5.50 10.06 4.11
CA GLN A 317 -6.22 10.26 2.83
C GLN A 317 -6.96 9.01 2.34
N ILE A 318 -8.14 9.22 1.78
CA ILE A 318 -8.81 8.26 0.91
C ILE A 318 -8.75 8.83 -0.50
N ILE A 319 -8.18 8.07 -1.42
CA ILE A 319 -7.97 8.46 -2.82
C ILE A 319 -8.77 7.49 -3.68
N ILE A 320 -9.64 7.99 -4.55
CA ILE A 320 -10.50 7.20 -5.41
C ILE A 320 -10.06 7.43 -6.85
N VAL A 321 -9.64 6.36 -7.52
CA VAL A 321 -9.43 6.35 -8.96
C VAL A 321 -10.68 5.75 -9.58
N ALA A 322 -11.44 6.57 -10.30
CA ALA A 322 -12.69 6.18 -10.94
C ALA A 322 -12.62 6.38 -12.46
N ASP A 323 -12.96 5.35 -13.22
CA ASP A 323 -13.05 5.37 -14.67
C ASP A 323 -14.50 5.61 -15.12
N GLU A 324 -14.77 6.73 -15.80
CA GLU A 324 -16.11 7.06 -16.30
C GLU A 324 -16.60 6.16 -17.45
N SER A 325 -15.72 5.29 -17.96
CA SER A 325 -16.01 4.23 -18.95
C SER A 325 -16.02 2.81 -18.36
N ASP A 326 -15.93 2.64 -17.03
CA ASP A 326 -16.00 1.32 -16.39
C ASP A 326 -17.37 0.65 -16.62
N PRO A 327 -17.44 -0.52 -17.29
CA PRO A 327 -18.71 -1.19 -17.56
C PRO A 327 -19.24 -2.01 -16.36
N ILE A 328 -18.39 -2.30 -15.37
CA ILE A 328 -18.71 -3.14 -14.21
C ILE A 328 -19.12 -2.26 -13.03
N VAL A 329 -18.28 -1.30 -12.65
CA VAL A 329 -18.43 -0.46 -11.46
C VAL A 329 -18.72 0.99 -11.86
N PRO A 330 -19.97 1.47 -11.74
CA PRO A 330 -20.29 2.87 -12.03
C PRO A 330 -19.56 3.86 -11.12
N VAL A 331 -19.36 5.09 -11.57
CA VAL A 331 -18.64 6.12 -10.80
C VAL A 331 -19.33 6.42 -9.48
N GLU A 332 -20.67 6.42 -9.46
CA GLU A 332 -21.49 6.58 -8.26
C GLU A 332 -21.41 5.40 -7.27
N SER A 333 -20.93 4.23 -7.72
CA SER A 333 -20.60 3.08 -6.88
C SER A 333 -19.21 3.20 -6.25
N ALA A 334 -18.28 3.85 -6.97
CA ALA A 334 -16.89 4.01 -6.56
C ALA A 334 -16.56 5.29 -5.76
N THR A 335 -17.37 6.35 -5.89
CA THR A 335 -17.10 7.67 -5.28
C THR A 335 -17.79 7.85 -3.94
N VAL A 336 -17.14 8.54 -2.99
CA VAL A 336 -17.75 8.95 -1.70
C VAL A 336 -17.22 10.32 -1.29
N LYS A 337 -18.12 11.14 -0.72
CA LYS A 337 -17.82 12.53 -0.33
C LYS A 337 -16.68 12.59 0.69
N GLY A 338 -15.73 13.50 0.46
CA GLY A 338 -14.58 13.74 1.34
C GLY A 338 -13.30 12.99 0.93
N ALA A 339 -13.40 12.00 0.03
CA ALA A 339 -12.23 11.44 -0.62
C ALA A 339 -11.67 12.38 -1.70
N LYS A 340 -10.38 12.23 -2.01
CA LYS A 340 -9.74 12.84 -3.17
C LYS A 340 -10.04 11.99 -4.40
N GLU A 341 -10.48 12.60 -5.49
CA GLU A 341 -10.85 11.88 -6.73
C GLU A 341 -9.83 12.09 -7.85
N ILE A 342 -9.46 10.99 -8.49
CA ILE A 342 -8.76 10.90 -9.77
C ILE A 342 -9.76 10.31 -10.76
N ARG A 343 -10.20 11.10 -11.74
CA ARG A 343 -11.19 10.67 -12.74
C ARG A 343 -10.54 10.44 -14.09
N LEU A 344 -10.67 9.24 -14.63
CA LEU A 344 -10.29 8.96 -16.02
C LEU A 344 -11.50 9.24 -16.90
N ALA A 345 -11.33 10.16 -17.86
CA ALA A 345 -12.39 10.51 -18.80
C ALA A 345 -12.87 9.29 -19.60
N LYS A 346 -14.17 9.31 -19.93
CA LYS A 346 -14.85 8.30 -20.74
C LYS A 346 -14.18 8.15 -22.11
N THR A 347 -13.67 6.96 -22.42
CA THR A 347 -12.76 6.76 -23.57
C THR A 347 -13.42 6.66 -24.96
N THR A 348 -14.72 6.41 -25.06
CA THR A 348 -15.52 6.60 -26.30
C THR A 348 -17.03 6.51 -26.00
N ASN A 349 -17.89 6.83 -26.98
CA ASN A 349 -19.33 6.57 -26.91
C ASN A 349 -19.76 5.18 -27.40
N ALA A 350 -18.82 4.32 -27.81
CA ALA A 350 -19.11 2.94 -28.18
C ALA A 350 -19.36 2.09 -26.92
N ALA A 351 -20.34 1.20 -26.96
CA ALA A 351 -20.57 0.25 -25.87
C ALA A 351 -19.45 -0.81 -25.87
N ILE A 352 -18.78 -0.98 -24.74
CA ILE A 352 -17.70 -1.98 -24.59
C ILE A 352 -18.31 -3.40 -24.64
N PRO A 353 -17.81 -4.31 -25.49
CA PRO A 353 -18.24 -5.71 -25.52
C PRO A 353 -18.04 -6.42 -24.18
N ILE A 354 -18.97 -7.31 -23.78
CA ILE A 354 -18.94 -7.99 -22.47
C ILE A 354 -17.64 -8.76 -22.23
N ASN A 355 -17.05 -9.36 -23.27
CA ASN A 355 -15.78 -10.07 -23.21
C ASN A 355 -14.56 -9.15 -22.94
N GLU A 356 -14.71 -7.83 -23.07
CA GLU A 356 -13.67 -6.83 -22.79
C GLU A 356 -13.89 -6.13 -21.44
N TRP A 357 -14.99 -6.41 -20.71
CA TRP A 357 -15.34 -5.69 -19.49
C TRP A 357 -14.28 -5.78 -18.38
N LEU A 358 -13.65 -6.95 -18.17
CA LEU A 358 -12.58 -7.09 -17.19
C LEU A 358 -11.32 -6.28 -17.58
N VAL A 359 -11.01 -6.21 -18.88
CA VAL A 359 -9.87 -5.45 -19.42
C VAL A 359 -10.11 -3.94 -19.25
N ALA A 360 -11.34 -3.48 -19.52
CA ALA A 360 -11.75 -2.10 -19.30
C ALA A 360 -11.78 -1.73 -17.81
N HIS A 361 -12.36 -2.58 -16.96
CA HIS A 361 -12.41 -2.41 -15.51
C HIS A 361 -11.00 -2.36 -14.86
N GLY A 362 -10.05 -3.11 -15.42
CA GLY A 362 -8.63 -3.09 -15.05
C GLY A 362 -7.81 -1.94 -15.68
N ARG A 363 -8.38 -1.10 -16.55
CA ARG A 363 -7.65 -0.04 -17.29
C ARG A 363 -6.80 0.86 -16.38
N PRO A 364 -7.29 1.40 -15.25
CA PRO A 364 -6.49 2.32 -14.45
C PRO A 364 -5.24 1.68 -13.80
N LEU A 365 -5.19 0.34 -13.65
CA LEU A 365 -4.00 -0.36 -13.15
C LEU A 365 -2.82 -0.35 -14.13
N ARG A 366 -3.11 -0.09 -15.41
CA ARG A 366 -2.15 -0.09 -16.53
C ARG A 366 -1.86 1.33 -17.03
N ASP A 367 -2.58 2.31 -16.51
CA ASP A 367 -2.45 3.71 -16.88
C ASP A 367 -1.26 4.36 -16.15
N LYS A 368 -0.37 4.99 -16.92
CA LYS A 368 0.85 5.62 -16.39
C LYS A 368 0.58 6.93 -15.67
N GLU A 369 -0.45 7.67 -16.07
CA GLU A 369 -0.83 8.92 -15.42
C GLU A 369 -1.46 8.62 -14.05
N VAL A 370 -2.30 7.58 -13.96
CA VAL A 370 -2.82 7.07 -12.68
C VAL A 370 -1.68 6.65 -11.75
N ALA A 371 -0.71 5.87 -12.24
CA ALA A 371 0.44 5.47 -11.44
C ALA A 371 1.30 6.66 -10.99
N GLY A 372 1.47 7.66 -11.86
CA GLY A 372 2.15 8.92 -11.54
C GLY A 372 1.44 9.71 -10.44
N GLN A 373 0.13 9.93 -10.59
CA GLN A 373 -0.69 10.65 -9.62
C GLN A 373 -0.75 9.94 -8.26
N ILE A 374 -0.94 8.61 -8.22
CA ILE A 374 -0.83 7.85 -6.96
C ILE A 374 0.58 8.01 -6.35
N GLY A 375 1.62 8.00 -7.17
CA GLY A 375 3.00 8.22 -6.75
C GLY A 375 3.27 9.63 -6.20
N ASP A 376 2.60 10.65 -6.72
CA ASP A 376 2.65 12.03 -6.21
C ASP A 376 1.91 12.16 -4.87
N GLU A 377 0.74 11.54 -4.72
CA GLU A 377 0.01 11.52 -3.45
C GLU A 377 0.77 10.77 -2.36
N LEU A 378 1.42 9.64 -2.67
CA LEU A 378 2.26 8.91 -1.72
C LEU A 378 3.57 9.67 -1.42
N GLY A 379 4.17 10.28 -2.44
CA GLY A 379 5.54 10.80 -2.40
C GLY A 379 6.59 9.68 -2.39
N GLU A 380 7.86 10.03 -2.22
CA GLU A 380 8.95 9.04 -2.20
C GLU A 380 8.91 8.13 -0.97
N ASN A 381 9.30 6.87 -1.12
CA ASN A 381 9.65 6.03 0.04
C ASN A 381 11.03 6.44 0.58
N LEU A 382 11.04 7.14 1.72
CA LEU A 382 12.27 7.66 2.33
C LEU A 382 13.08 6.59 3.08
N ALA A 383 12.45 5.48 3.47
CA ALA A 383 13.13 4.37 4.14
C ALA A 383 13.90 3.46 3.18
N ALA A 384 13.54 3.43 1.89
CA ALA A 384 14.25 2.70 0.83
C ALA A 384 15.36 3.53 0.15
N ALA A 385 15.56 4.78 0.58
CA ALA A 385 16.54 5.71 0.03
C ALA A 385 17.83 5.84 0.88
N ALA A 386 17.90 5.07 1.98
CA ALA A 386 19.01 5.03 2.94
C ALA A 386 19.59 3.60 3.01
#